data_AF-A0A2H1V1V9-F1
#
_entry.id   AF-A0A2H1V1V9-F1
#
_cell.length_a   1.000
_cell.length_b   1.000
_cell.length_c   1.000
_cell.angle_alpha   90.00
_cell.angle_beta   90.00
_cell.angle_gamma   90.00
#
_symmetry.space_group_name_H-M   'P 1'
#
loop_
_entity.id
_entity.type
_entity.pdbx_description
1 polymer ?
#
loop_
_entity_poly.entity_id
_entity_poly.type
_entity_poly.pdbx_seq_one_letter_code
_entity_poly.pdbx_strand_id
1 'polypeptide(L)'
;METLYHQTNHLIQETSELFQKLERDPTNYESIESAIQSKINAISANCERLDIYVFKTPINQRPMAKMRVDQLKYDNKHIQASLNAAQNKRIKREQELRDREQLLSRRFGHDHTAINVDYLAQEQMSLQNSHRNVDEMLHTGLLILIFYTYGCFHQPILNHILTNRRTQSHLIVKLV
;
A
#
# COMPACT_ATOMS: atom_id res chain seq x y z
N MET A 1 30.25 31.24 -28.76
CA MET A 1 30.15 29.92 -28.10
C MET A 1 30.21 30.13 -26.59
N GLU A 2 31.32 30.61 -26.02
CA GLU A 2 31.47 30.80 -24.56
C GLU A 2 30.42 31.74 -23.93
N THR A 3 30.10 32.86 -24.59
CA THR A 3 29.08 33.80 -24.11
C THR A 3 27.70 33.15 -23.97
N LEU A 4 27.27 32.42 -25.02
CA LEU A 4 25.99 31.72 -25.03
C LEU A 4 25.98 30.57 -24.00
N TYR A 5 27.12 29.91 -23.78
CA TYR A 5 27.25 28.88 -22.74
C TYR A 5 27.03 29.47 -21.33
N HIS A 6 27.68 30.58 -21.00
CA HIS A 6 27.47 31.24 -19.70
C HIS A 6 26.05 31.78 -19.53
N GLN A 7 25.47 32.36 -20.58
CA GLN A 7 24.07 32.78 -20.57
C GLN A 7 23.12 31.62 -20.28
N THR A 8 23.32 30.46 -20.91
CA THR A 8 22.49 29.27 -20.65
C THR A 8 22.66 28.75 -19.23
N ASN A 9 23.88 28.75 -18.67
CA ASN A 9 24.09 28.40 -17.26
C ASN A 9 23.38 29.35 -16.31
N HIS A 10 23.39 30.65 -16.60
CA HIS A 10 22.63 31.63 -15.83
C HIS A 10 21.13 31.34 -15.87
N LEU A 11 20.57 31.02 -17.05
CA LEU A 11 19.17 30.64 -17.17
C LEU A 11 18.82 29.38 -16.35
N ILE A 12 19.74 28.40 -16.27
CA ILE A 12 19.55 27.20 -15.44
C ILE A 12 19.50 27.57 -13.95
N GLN A 13 20.36 28.47 -13.50
CA GLN A 13 20.35 28.97 -12.12
C GLN A 13 19.05 29.72 -11.80
N GLU A 14 18.64 30.66 -12.66
CA GLU A 14 17.36 31.38 -12.51
C GLU A 14 16.16 30.41 -12.47
N THR A 15 16.18 29.36 -13.30
CA THR A 15 15.12 28.35 -13.30
C THR A 15 15.05 27.60 -11.97
N SER A 16 16.20 27.34 -11.35
CA SER A 16 16.29 26.71 -10.04
C SER A 16 15.74 27.62 -8.93
N GLU A 17 15.96 28.92 -9.02
CA GLU A 17 15.36 29.92 -8.12
C GLU A 17 13.83 30.00 -8.28
N LEU A 18 13.32 29.87 -9.52
CA LEU A 18 11.89 29.79 -9.78
C LEU A 18 11.24 28.54 -9.13
N PHE A 19 11.94 27.40 -9.10
CA PHE A 19 11.46 26.23 -8.35
C PHE A 19 11.38 26.50 -6.85
N GLN A 20 12.39 27.15 -6.25
CA GLN A 20 12.31 27.55 -4.84
C GLN A 20 11.14 28.51 -4.58
N LYS A 21 10.86 29.41 -5.54
CA LYS A 21 9.70 30.30 -5.46
C LYS A 21 8.38 29.54 -5.55
N LEU A 22 8.30 28.52 -6.42
CA LEU A 22 7.13 27.64 -6.57
C LEU A 22 6.82 26.89 -5.26
N GLU A 23 7.85 26.51 -4.50
CA GLU A 23 7.68 25.86 -3.20
C GLU A 23 7.18 26.82 -2.11
N ARG A 24 7.58 28.10 -2.17
CA ARG A 24 7.22 29.12 -1.16
C ARG A 24 5.85 29.74 -1.37
N ASP A 25 5.44 29.93 -2.62
CA ASP A 25 4.17 30.56 -2.98
C ASP A 25 3.27 29.59 -3.78
N PRO A 26 2.48 28.76 -3.08
CA PRO A 26 1.58 27.80 -3.72
C PRO A 26 0.34 28.46 -4.34
N THR A 27 0.12 29.77 -4.18
CA THR A 27 -1.05 30.46 -4.73
C THR A 27 -0.84 30.94 -6.16
N ASN A 28 0.39 31.27 -6.53
CA ASN A 28 0.75 31.80 -7.85
C ASN A 28 1.48 30.76 -8.73
N TYR A 29 1.09 29.48 -8.60
CA TYR A 29 1.79 28.37 -9.25
C TYR A 29 1.75 28.47 -10.78
N GLU A 30 0.64 28.91 -11.38
CA GLU A 30 0.49 28.97 -12.86
C GLU A 30 1.49 29.93 -13.51
N SER A 31 1.65 31.13 -12.93
CA SER A 31 2.58 32.12 -13.44
C SER A 31 4.02 31.62 -13.31
N ILE A 32 4.36 30.99 -12.19
CA ILE A 32 5.70 30.48 -11.93
C ILE A 32 6.02 29.30 -12.85
N GLU A 33 5.10 28.35 -13.02
CA GLU A 33 5.26 27.23 -13.95
C GLU A 33 5.38 27.69 -15.41
N SER A 34 4.58 28.67 -15.81
CA SER A 34 4.70 29.28 -17.15
C SER A 34 6.06 29.94 -17.35
N ALA A 35 6.57 30.66 -16.34
CA ALA A 35 7.91 31.25 -16.37
C ALA A 35 9.00 30.18 -16.46
N ILE A 36 8.92 29.09 -15.68
CA ILE A 36 9.85 27.96 -15.75
C ILE A 36 9.82 27.34 -17.15
N GLN A 37 8.64 27.09 -17.71
CA GLN A 37 8.52 26.51 -19.05
C GLN A 37 9.11 27.44 -20.13
N SER A 38 8.91 28.75 -20.01
CA SER A 38 9.53 29.75 -20.90
C SER A 38 11.07 29.69 -20.83
N LYS A 39 11.63 29.56 -19.62
CA LYS A 39 13.08 29.40 -19.42
C LYS A 39 13.62 28.09 -19.99
N ILE A 40 12.92 26.97 -19.81
CA ILE A 40 13.26 25.68 -20.42
C ILE A 40 13.32 25.79 -21.95
N ASN A 41 12.32 26.45 -22.56
CA ASN A 41 12.28 26.65 -24.01
C ASN A 41 13.48 27.50 -24.48
N ALA A 42 13.83 28.55 -23.75
CA ALA A 42 15.00 29.38 -24.03
C ALA A 42 16.33 28.59 -23.90
N ILE A 43 16.47 27.76 -22.85
CA ILE A 43 17.61 26.87 -22.65
C ILE A 43 17.71 25.87 -23.82
N SER A 44 16.60 25.26 -24.22
CA SER A 44 16.57 24.32 -25.36
C SER A 44 17.03 24.98 -26.65
N ALA A 45 16.48 26.14 -26.99
CA ALA A 45 16.87 26.91 -28.16
C ALA A 45 18.35 27.33 -28.14
N ASN A 46 18.88 27.68 -26.96
CA ASN A 46 20.31 27.98 -26.82
C ASN A 46 21.18 26.74 -27.00
N CYS A 47 20.77 25.58 -26.50
CA CYS A 47 21.47 24.31 -26.69
C CYS A 47 21.54 23.92 -28.18
N GLU A 48 20.45 24.09 -28.94
CA GLU A 48 20.43 23.86 -30.39
C GLU A 48 21.41 24.79 -31.13
N ARG A 49 21.46 26.08 -30.75
CA ARG A 49 22.44 27.03 -31.29
C ARG A 49 23.87 26.66 -30.91
N LEU A 50 24.09 26.18 -29.68
CA LEU A 50 25.40 25.74 -29.21
C LEU A 50 25.89 24.50 -29.97
N ASP A 51 25.01 23.56 -30.34
CA ASP A 51 25.37 22.43 -31.20
C ASP A 51 25.95 22.90 -32.54
N ILE A 52 25.35 23.93 -33.15
CA ILE A 52 25.88 24.51 -34.39
C ILE A 52 27.29 25.09 -34.16
N TYR A 53 27.52 25.75 -33.02
CA TYR A 53 28.83 26.29 -32.67
C TYR A 53 29.88 25.21 -32.40
N VAL A 54 29.50 24.02 -31.92
CA VAL A 54 30.42 22.88 -31.74
C VAL A 54 31.04 22.45 -33.06
N PHE A 55 30.32 22.54 -34.18
CA PHE A 55 30.90 22.21 -35.50
C PHE A 55 31.80 23.32 -36.04
N LYS A 56 31.66 24.56 -35.53
CA LYS A 56 32.46 25.73 -35.92
C LYS A 56 33.75 25.87 -35.10
N THR A 57 33.92 25.13 -34.00
CA THR A 57 35.17 25.12 -33.24
C THR A 57 36.26 24.26 -33.90
N PRO A 58 37.55 24.55 -33.63
CA PRO A 58 38.66 23.77 -34.17
C PRO A 58 38.62 22.34 -33.62
N ILE A 59 39.06 21.37 -34.44
CA ILE A 59 38.87 19.93 -34.20
C ILE A 59 39.38 19.48 -32.82
N ASN A 60 40.50 20.05 -32.36
CA ASN A 60 41.09 19.76 -31.05
C ASN A 60 40.20 20.16 -29.85
N GLN A 61 39.34 21.16 -30.00
CA GLN A 61 38.45 21.66 -28.94
C GLN A 61 37.02 21.10 -29.06
N ARG A 62 36.65 20.50 -30.19
CA ARG A 62 35.30 19.96 -30.43
C ARG A 62 34.83 18.96 -29.38
N PRO A 63 35.65 18.00 -28.90
CA PRO A 63 35.21 17.06 -27.87
C PRO A 63 34.80 17.76 -26.58
N MET A 64 35.60 18.74 -26.13
CA MET A 64 35.31 19.51 -24.92
C MET A 64 34.07 20.40 -25.10
N ALA A 65 33.93 21.05 -26.26
CA ALA A 65 32.76 21.85 -26.60
C ALA A 65 31.49 20.99 -26.61
N LYS A 66 31.54 19.80 -27.22
CA LYS A 66 30.43 18.85 -27.26
C LYS A 66 30.02 18.39 -25.86
N MET A 67 30.99 18.00 -25.04
CA MET A 67 30.74 17.58 -23.66
C MET A 67 30.01 18.68 -22.85
N ARG A 68 30.44 19.94 -22.98
CA ARG A 68 29.78 21.08 -22.32
C ARG A 68 28.33 21.26 -22.76
N VAL A 69 28.03 21.10 -24.05
CA VAL A 69 26.65 21.20 -24.57
C VAL A 69 25.80 20.00 -24.14
N ASP A 70 26.36 18.80 -24.16
CA ASP A 70 25.67 17.59 -23.72
C ASP A 70 25.31 17.67 -22.22
N GLN A 71 26.17 18.26 -21.39
CA GLN A 71 25.86 18.56 -19.99
C GLN A 71 24.65 19.51 -19.86
N LEU A 72 24.64 20.63 -20.58
CA LEU A 72 23.50 21.56 -20.53
C LEU A 72 22.18 20.91 -20.98
N LYS A 73 22.23 20.02 -21.98
CA LYS A 73 21.05 19.25 -22.42
C LYS A 73 20.57 18.30 -21.35
N TYR A 74 21.48 17.65 -20.64
CA TYR A 74 21.15 16.77 -19.52
C TYR A 74 20.46 17.55 -18.39
N ASP A 75 21.01 18.70 -18.02
CA ASP A 75 20.43 19.58 -17.00
C ASP A 75 19.04 20.07 -17.43
N ASN A 76 18.86 20.47 -18.69
CA ASN A 76 17.56 20.89 -19.21
C ASN A 76 16.50 19.77 -19.15
N LYS A 77 16.88 18.53 -19.45
CA LYS A 77 15.99 17.36 -19.34
C LYS A 77 15.57 17.13 -17.89
N HIS A 78 16.50 17.28 -16.94
CA HIS A 78 16.19 17.16 -15.52
C HIS A 78 15.23 18.25 -15.05
N ILE A 79 15.49 19.50 -15.42
CA ILE A 79 14.61 20.63 -15.13
C ILE A 79 13.18 20.37 -15.65
N GLN A 80 13.04 19.88 -16.88
CA GLN A 80 11.72 19.53 -17.43
C GLN A 80 11.05 18.37 -16.67
N ALA A 81 11.81 17.35 -16.26
CA ALA A 81 11.28 16.26 -15.45
C ALA A 81 10.82 16.74 -14.07
N SER A 82 11.58 17.64 -13.43
CA SER A 82 11.23 18.27 -12.16
C SER A 82 9.95 19.11 -12.26
N LEU A 83 9.76 19.85 -13.36
CA LEU A 83 8.51 20.59 -13.60
C LEU A 83 7.31 19.65 -13.72
N ASN A 84 7.43 18.59 -14.52
CA ASN A 84 6.37 17.60 -14.69
C ASN A 84 6.02 16.93 -13.34
N ALA A 85 7.03 16.59 -12.53
CA ALA A 85 6.83 16.02 -11.20
C ALA A 85 6.09 16.99 -10.26
N ALA A 86 6.45 18.27 -10.27
CA ALA A 86 5.77 19.31 -9.49
C ALA A 86 4.30 19.46 -9.89
N GLN A 87 4.02 19.51 -11.19
CA GLN A 87 2.66 19.58 -11.74
C GLN A 87 1.83 18.36 -11.36
N ASN A 88 2.35 17.15 -11.54
CA ASN A 88 1.66 15.92 -11.15
C ASN A 88 1.37 15.88 -9.65
N LYS A 89 2.31 16.31 -8.81
CA LYS A 89 2.11 16.42 -7.35
C LYS A 89 1.00 17.41 -7.00
N ARG A 90 0.84 18.49 -7.77
CA ARG A 90 -0.24 19.47 -7.58
C ARG A 90 -1.59 18.88 -8.00
N ILE A 91 -1.69 18.34 -9.21
CA ILE A 91 -2.90 17.71 -9.75
C ILE A 91 -3.39 16.61 -8.82
N LYS A 92 -2.48 15.78 -8.29
CA LYS A 92 -2.82 14.73 -7.33
C LYS A 92 -3.43 15.30 -6.05
N ARG A 93 -2.84 16.36 -5.47
CA ARG A 93 -3.38 17.03 -4.27
C ARG A 93 -4.76 17.65 -4.52
N GLU A 94 -4.96 18.28 -5.68
CA GLU A 94 -6.26 18.83 -6.05
C GLU A 94 -7.31 17.73 -6.23
N GLN A 95 -6.93 16.59 -6.82
CA GLN A 95 -7.81 15.45 -6.95
C GLN A 95 -8.19 14.85 -5.59
N GLU A 96 -7.22 14.64 -4.70
CA GLU A 96 -7.46 14.19 -3.33
C GLU A 96 -8.40 15.14 -2.57
N LEU A 97 -8.24 16.45 -2.76
CA LEU A 97 -9.12 17.45 -2.14
C LEU A 97 -10.54 17.39 -2.71
N ARG A 98 -10.69 17.29 -4.04
CA ARG A 98 -12.00 17.13 -4.69
C ARG A 98 -12.70 15.85 -4.25
N ASP A 99 -11.98 14.72 -4.19
CA ASP A 99 -12.52 13.44 -3.75
C ASP A 99 -12.98 13.52 -2.29
N ARG A 100 -12.18 14.18 -1.42
CA ARG A 100 -12.57 14.46 -0.03
C ARG A 100 -13.85 15.31 0.04
N GLU A 101 -13.94 16.38 -0.74
CA GLU A 101 -15.13 17.24 -0.78
C GLU A 101 -16.37 16.51 -1.32
N GLN A 102 -16.21 15.63 -2.30
CA GLN A 102 -17.29 14.78 -2.81
C GLN A 102 -17.80 13.81 -1.73
N LEU A 103 -16.89 13.19 -0.97
CA LEU A 103 -17.25 12.32 0.15
C LEU A 103 -17.98 13.08 1.27
N LEU A 104 -17.58 14.33 1.55
CA LEU A 104 -18.22 15.19 2.56
C LEU A 104 -19.55 15.78 2.09
N SER A 105 -19.68 16.11 0.80
CA SER A 105 -20.90 16.70 0.23
C SER A 105 -21.98 15.68 -0.06
N ARG A 106 -21.62 14.39 -0.20
CA ARG A 106 -22.59 13.30 -0.19
C ARG A 106 -23.29 13.32 1.17
N ARG A 107 -24.53 13.84 1.23
CA ARG A 107 -25.43 13.57 2.35
C ARG A 107 -25.41 12.05 2.52
N PHE A 108 -24.88 11.58 3.63
CA PHE A 108 -25.15 10.23 4.07
C PHE A 108 -26.66 10.15 4.26
N GLY A 109 -27.35 9.69 3.21
CA GLY A 109 -28.69 9.17 3.35
C GLY A 109 -28.65 8.13 4.48
N HIS A 110 -29.71 8.09 5.26
CA HIS A 110 -29.88 7.30 6.48
C HIS A 110 -29.58 5.79 6.31
N ASP A 111 -29.33 5.34 5.09
CA ASP A 111 -29.31 3.93 4.67
C ASP A 111 -27.91 3.33 4.50
N HIS A 112 -26.82 4.12 4.55
CA HIS A 112 -25.47 3.61 4.25
C HIS A 112 -24.40 3.87 5.33
N THR A 113 -24.74 4.58 6.41
CA THR A 113 -23.84 4.82 7.56
C THR A 113 -24.39 4.32 8.88
N ALA A 114 -25.54 3.64 8.87
CA ALA A 114 -25.79 2.66 9.90
C ALA A 114 -24.71 1.59 9.71
N ILE A 115 -23.67 1.65 10.56
CA ILE A 115 -22.82 0.50 10.82
C ILE A 115 -23.81 -0.65 10.98
N ASN A 116 -23.75 -1.64 10.09
CA ASN A 116 -24.65 -2.78 10.09
C ASN A 116 -24.22 -3.65 11.27
N VAL A 117 -24.40 -3.13 12.49
CA VAL A 117 -23.98 -3.72 13.78
C VAL A 117 -24.52 -5.14 13.85
N ASP A 118 -25.71 -5.36 13.30
CA ASP A 118 -26.34 -6.67 13.18
C ASP A 118 -25.57 -7.63 12.27
N TYR A 119 -24.98 -7.16 11.16
CA TYR A 119 -24.19 -8.01 10.26
C TYR A 119 -22.87 -8.45 10.90
N LEU A 120 -22.17 -7.53 11.58
CA LEU A 120 -20.94 -7.86 12.31
C LEU A 120 -21.22 -8.78 13.51
N ALA A 121 -22.33 -8.56 14.22
CA ALA A 121 -22.78 -9.43 15.30
C ALA A 121 -23.15 -10.83 14.77
N GLN A 122 -23.79 -10.91 13.59
CA GLN A 122 -24.12 -12.18 12.94
C GLN A 122 -22.88 -12.95 12.50
N GLU A 123 -21.88 -12.29 11.91
CA GLU A 123 -20.61 -12.93 11.56
C GLU A 123 -19.85 -13.41 12.80
N GLN A 124 -19.81 -12.60 13.86
CA GLN A 124 -19.19 -13.01 15.13
C GLN A 124 -19.89 -14.25 15.72
N MET A 125 -21.22 -14.29 15.69
CA MET A 125 -22.00 -15.45 16.16
C MET A 125 -21.72 -16.68 15.29
N SER A 126 -21.61 -16.51 13.97
CA SER A 126 -21.25 -17.59 13.05
C SER A 126 -19.85 -18.14 13.35
N LEU A 127 -18.87 -17.28 13.59
CA LEU A 127 -17.50 -17.69 13.94
C LEU A 127 -17.45 -18.41 15.29
N GLN A 128 -18.16 -17.92 16.30
CA GLN A 128 -18.26 -18.60 17.60
C GLN A 128 -18.91 -19.99 17.49
N ASN A 129 -19.98 -20.10 16.71
CA ASN A 129 -20.64 -21.38 16.46
C ASN A 129 -19.70 -22.35 15.73
N SER A 130 -18.97 -21.89 14.72
CA SER A 130 -17.96 -22.70 14.02
C SER A 130 -16.85 -23.17 14.95
N HIS A 131 -16.35 -22.30 15.84
CA HIS A 131 -15.33 -22.68 16.82
C HIS A 131 -15.83 -23.77 17.77
N ARG A 132 -17.05 -23.61 18.30
CA ARG A 132 -17.67 -24.60 19.19
C ARG A 132 -17.90 -25.94 18.49
N ASN A 133 -18.36 -25.93 17.24
CA ASN A 133 -18.57 -27.16 16.47
C ASN A 133 -17.24 -27.90 16.21
N VAL A 134 -16.16 -27.17 15.95
CA VAL A 134 -14.82 -27.74 15.82
C VAL A 134 -14.33 -28.29 17.17
N ASP A 135 -14.55 -27.57 18.27
CA ASP A 135 -14.20 -28.05 19.62
C ASP A 135 -14.98 -29.32 19.99
N GLU A 136 -16.28 -29.42 19.65
CA GLU A 136 -17.08 -30.63 19.86
C GLU A 136 -16.57 -31.80 19.01
N MET A 137 -16.15 -31.55 17.76
CA MET A 137 -15.51 -32.56 16.93
C MET A 137 -14.15 -33.02 17.49
N LEU A 138 -13.31 -32.09 17.95
CA LEU A 138 -12.03 -32.40 18.57
C LEU A 138 -12.22 -33.15 19.89
N HIS A 139 -13.20 -32.74 20.69
CA HIS A 139 -13.54 -33.40 21.95
C HIS A 139 -14.03 -34.83 21.72
N THR A 140 -14.93 -35.05 20.77
CA THR A 140 -15.40 -36.40 20.42
C THR A 140 -14.28 -37.27 19.85
N GLY A 141 -13.42 -36.73 18.99
CA GLY A 141 -12.22 -37.43 18.51
C GLY A 141 -11.27 -37.81 19.65
N LEU A 142 -11.07 -36.91 20.63
CA LEU A 142 -10.24 -37.15 21.80
C LEU A 142 -10.85 -38.18 22.76
N LEU A 143 -12.18 -38.16 22.97
CA LEU A 143 -12.88 -39.20 23.72
C LEU A 143 -12.70 -40.57 23.08
N ILE A 144 -12.85 -40.67 21.76
CA ILE A 144 -12.63 -41.93 21.02
C ILE A 144 -11.19 -42.41 21.23
N LEU A 145 -10.19 -41.53 21.09
CA LEU A 145 -8.79 -41.87 21.35
C LEU A 145 -8.56 -42.32 22.79
N ILE A 146 -9.18 -41.66 23.78
CA ILE A 146 -9.13 -42.06 25.20
C ILE A 146 -9.78 -43.43 25.40
N PHE A 147 -10.92 -43.71 24.76
CA PHE A 147 -11.54 -45.05 24.82
C PHE A 147 -10.61 -46.12 24.27
N TYR A 148 -9.88 -45.85 23.18
CA TYR A 148 -8.91 -46.82 22.64
C TYR A 148 -7.62 -46.91 23.46
N THR A 149 -7.18 -45.84 24.13
CA THR A 149 -5.94 -45.83 24.93
C THR A 149 -6.13 -46.27 26.39
N TYR A 150 -7.29 -46.02 26.99
CA TYR A 150 -7.60 -46.35 28.39
C TYR A 150 -8.71 -47.40 28.56
N GLY A 151 -9.55 -47.64 27.54
CA GLY A 151 -10.64 -48.64 27.61
C GLY A 151 -10.19 -50.10 27.66
N CYS A 152 -8.88 -50.36 27.57
CA CYS A 152 -8.31 -51.69 27.80
C CYS A 152 -7.75 -51.90 29.22
N PHE A 153 -7.91 -50.93 30.14
CA PHE A 153 -7.33 -51.01 31.49
C PHE A 153 -8.32 -50.65 32.62
N HIS A 154 -9.52 -51.27 32.63
CA HIS A 154 -10.27 -51.43 33.89
C HIS A 154 -10.99 -52.80 34.00
N GLN A 155 -10.14 -53.79 34.28
CA GLN A 155 -10.30 -54.93 35.18
C GLN A 155 -11.42 -56.00 35.02
N PRO A 156 -11.00 -57.28 34.84
CA PRO A 156 -11.84 -58.48 34.98
C PRO A 156 -11.94 -58.94 36.45
N ILE A 157 -12.43 -58.08 37.37
CA ILE A 157 -12.52 -58.46 38.81
C ILE A 157 -13.97 -58.59 39.32
N LEU A 158 -14.98 -58.18 38.54
CA LEU A 158 -16.38 -58.32 38.99
C LEU A 158 -17.04 -59.69 38.73
N ASN A 159 -16.34 -60.65 38.11
CA ASN A 159 -16.90 -61.99 37.88
C ASN A 159 -16.73 -62.97 39.04
N HIS A 160 -15.97 -62.61 40.10
CA HIS A 160 -15.81 -63.48 41.27
C HIS A 160 -16.81 -63.19 42.41
N ILE A 161 -17.64 -62.14 42.30
CA ILE A 161 -18.64 -61.76 43.31
C ILE A 161 -20.08 -62.15 42.90
N LEU A 162 -20.36 -62.41 41.61
CA LEU A 162 -21.71 -62.74 41.13
C LEU A 162 -22.02 -64.25 41.04
N THR A 163 -21.03 -65.13 41.23
CA THR A 163 -21.26 -66.59 41.27
C THR A 163 -21.74 -67.10 42.63
N ASN A 164 -21.64 -66.31 43.71
CA ASN A 164 -22.07 -66.72 45.07
C ASN A 164 -23.45 -66.18 45.49
N ARG A 165 -24.16 -65.41 44.64
CA ARG A 165 -25.54 -64.95 44.91
C ARG A 165 -26.64 -65.72 44.17
N ARG A 166 -26.29 -66.69 43.32
CA ARG A 166 -27.28 -67.51 42.59
C ARG A 166 -27.76 -68.75 43.36
N THR A 167 -27.07 -69.16 44.43
CA THR A 167 -27.45 -70.34 45.23
C THR A 167 -28.20 -70.01 46.52
N GLN A 168 -28.25 -68.74 46.95
CA GLN A 168 -29.08 -68.34 48.11
C GLN A 168 -30.47 -67.76 47.76
N SER A 169 -30.74 -67.46 46.49
CA SER A 169 -32.03 -66.88 46.07
C SER A 169 -33.14 -67.93 45.83
N HIS A 170 -32.85 -69.23 45.94
CA HIS A 170 -33.85 -70.30 45.82
C HIS A 170 -34.50 -70.73 47.14
N LEU A 171 -34.13 -70.11 48.27
CA LEU A 171 -34.70 -70.45 49.58
C LEU A 171 -35.69 -69.41 50.16
N ILE A 172 -35.97 -68.29 49.46
CA ILE A 172 -36.76 -67.16 49.99
C ILE A 172 -38.02 -66.84 49.14
N VAL A 173 -38.50 -67.75 48.29
CA VAL A 173 -39.81 -67.61 47.59
C VAL A 173 -40.71 -68.84 47.81
N LYS A 174 -40.55 -69.53 48.94
CA LYS A 174 -41.49 -70.51 49.48
C LYS A 174 -41.87 -70.12 50.91
N LEU A 175 -42.42 -68.92 51.10
CA LEU A 175 -43.03 -68.47 52.36
C LEU A 175 -43.72 -67.11 52.21
N VAL A 176 -44.65 -66.99 51.26
CA VAL A 176 -45.89 -66.17 51.33
C VAL A 176 -46.91 -66.84 50.44
#